data_AF-A0A846ACF7-F1
#
_entry.id   AF-A0A846ACF7-F1
#
_cell.length_a   1.000
_cell.length_b   1.000
_cell.length_c   1.000
_cell.angle_alpha   90.00
_cell.angle_beta   90.00
_cell.angle_gamma   90.00
#
_symmetry.space_group_name_H-M   'P 1'
#
loop_
_entity.id
_entity.type
_entity.pdbx_description
1 polymer ?
#
loop_
_entity_poly.entity_id
_entity_poly.type
_entity_poly.pdbx_seq_one_letter_code
_entity_poly.pdbx_strand_id
1 'polypeptide(L)'
;MAKRGFIWLAVTAPASGTDALTIVPVIEHFFNDYGFEPMIVLDGVNSREMYVMTSLVYDREVAGRDEQVRKCFEPLAAELRTMGYYQYRWPKALYVENALPERNDDYASVFAKLQSSLLVQDGGNN
;
A
#
# COMPACT_ATOMS: atom_id res chain seq x y z
N MET A 1 -16.13 -6.81 -22.72
CA MET A 1 -15.59 -7.45 -21.50
C MET A 1 -15.54 -6.37 -20.45
N ALA A 2 -16.22 -6.54 -19.31
CA ALA A 2 -16.32 -5.48 -18.29
C ALA A 2 -14.95 -5.14 -17.68
N LYS A 3 -14.63 -3.85 -17.53
CA LYS A 3 -13.36 -3.41 -16.90
C LYS A 3 -13.46 -3.47 -15.38
N ARG A 4 -12.68 -4.36 -14.75
CA ARG A 4 -12.61 -4.49 -13.29
C ARG A 4 -11.35 -3.84 -12.73
N GLY A 5 -11.48 -3.26 -11.55
CA GLY A 5 -10.39 -2.69 -10.77
C GLY A 5 -10.11 -3.56 -9.56
N PHE A 6 -8.82 -3.71 -9.25
CA PHE A 6 -8.35 -4.43 -8.08
C PHE A 6 -7.14 -3.68 -7.51
N ILE A 7 -7.23 -3.27 -6.25
CA ILE A 7 -6.13 -2.61 -5.55
C ILE A 7 -5.90 -3.33 -4.24
N TRP A 8 -4.64 -3.61 -3.96
CA TRP A 8 -4.21 -4.27 -2.74
C TRP A 8 -3.54 -3.25 -1.81
N LEU A 9 -4.00 -3.22 -0.56
CA LEU A 9 -3.31 -2.58 0.55
C LEU A 9 -2.76 -3.70 1.43
N ALA A 10 -1.45 -3.70 1.67
CA ALA A 10 -0.78 -4.75 2.40
C ALA A 10 0.27 -4.14 3.33
N VAL A 11 0.03 -4.23 4.64
CA VAL A 11 0.92 -3.69 5.70
C VAL A 11 1.51 -4.82 6.52
N THR A 12 2.66 -4.54 7.13
CA THR A 12 3.29 -5.41 8.13
C THR A 12 2.94 -4.92 9.52
N ALA A 13 2.65 -5.86 10.43
CA ALA A 13 2.37 -5.56 11.84
C ALA A 13 3.00 -6.63 12.73
N PRO A 14 3.23 -6.35 14.02
CA PRO A 14 3.60 -7.39 14.98
C PRO A 14 2.54 -8.51 14.97
N ALA A 15 2.98 -9.76 15.09
CA ALA A 15 2.10 -10.93 15.17
C ALA A 15 1.39 -11.00 16.54
N SER A 16 0.50 -10.04 16.81
CA SER A 16 -0.21 -9.89 18.07
C SER A 16 -1.71 -9.65 17.84
N GLY A 17 -2.54 -10.18 18.74
CA GLY A 17 -3.97 -9.91 18.70
C GLY A 17 -4.30 -8.45 18.95
N THR A 18 -3.47 -7.73 19.73
CA THR A 18 -3.64 -6.30 19.98
C THR A 18 -3.52 -5.50 18.69
N ASP A 19 -2.45 -5.73 17.91
CA ASP A 19 -2.26 -5.04 16.63
C ASP A 19 -3.38 -5.39 15.63
N ALA A 20 -3.84 -6.64 15.61
CA ALA A 20 -4.95 -7.04 14.74
C ALA A 20 -6.24 -6.30 15.10
N LEU A 21 -6.57 -6.23 16.40
CA LEU A 21 -7.74 -5.51 16.91
C LEU A 21 -7.62 -3.98 16.75
N THR A 22 -6.41 -3.46 16.57
CA THR A 22 -6.16 -2.06 16.25
C THR A 22 -6.33 -1.76 14.76
N ILE A 23 -5.82 -2.61 13.87
CA ILE A 23 -5.82 -2.37 12.42
C ILE A 23 -7.18 -2.66 11.77
N VAL A 24 -7.81 -3.79 12.12
CA VAL A 24 -9.02 -4.27 11.45
C VAL A 24 -10.17 -3.25 11.48
N PRO A 25 -10.53 -2.65 12.63
CA PRO A 25 -11.63 -1.68 12.69
C PRO A 25 -11.37 -0.42 11.85
N VAL A 26 -10.11 0.00 11.71
CA VAL A 26 -9.74 1.14 10.87
C VAL A 26 -10.01 0.81 9.40
N ILE A 27 -9.59 -0.36 8.93
CA ILE A 27 -9.86 -0.80 7.56
C ILE A 27 -11.37 -0.89 7.32
N GLU A 28 -12.12 -1.51 8.23
CA GLU A 28 -13.58 -1.66 8.12
C GLU A 28 -14.27 -0.30 8.04
N HIS A 29 -13.90 0.64 8.92
CA HIS A 29 -14.46 2.00 8.91
C HIS A 29 -14.25 2.71 7.57
N PHE A 30 -13.00 2.74 7.07
CA PHE A 30 -12.69 3.39 5.80
C PHE A 30 -13.38 2.72 4.60
N PHE A 31 -13.56 1.40 4.61
CA PHE A 31 -14.24 0.72 3.51
C PHE A 31 -15.75 0.99 3.55
N ASN A 32 -16.36 0.88 4.73
CA ASN A 32 -17.79 1.08 4.93
C ASN A 32 -18.22 2.52 4.58
N ASP A 33 -17.45 3.53 5.00
CA ASP A 33 -17.73 4.94 4.71
C ASP A 33 -17.77 5.26 3.21
N TYR A 34 -17.04 4.47 2.41
CA TYR A 34 -16.98 4.61 0.95
C TYR A 34 -17.84 3.57 0.21
N GLY A 35 -18.61 2.74 0.92
CA GLY A 35 -19.49 1.73 0.33
C GLY A 35 -18.70 0.61 -0.38
N PHE A 36 -17.58 0.20 0.21
CA PHE A 36 -16.83 -0.99 -0.18
C PHE A 36 -16.97 -2.07 0.90
N GLU A 37 -16.99 -3.33 0.48
CA GLU A 37 -16.93 -4.47 1.39
C GLU A 37 -15.46 -4.75 1.76
N PRO A 38 -15.08 -4.71 3.05
CA PRO A 38 -13.72 -4.99 3.48
C PRO A 38 -13.39 -6.49 3.37
N MET A 39 -12.60 -6.86 2.37
CA MET A 39 -12.01 -8.20 2.30
C MET A 39 -10.66 -8.19 3.03
N ILE A 40 -10.64 -8.61 4.30
CA ILE A 40 -9.43 -8.58 5.14
C ILE A 40 -8.83 -9.97 5.29
N VAL A 41 -7.51 -10.07 5.15
CA VAL A 41 -6.70 -11.26 5.42
C VAL A 41 -5.62 -10.90 6.43
N LEU A 42 -5.52 -11.71 7.48
CA LEU A 42 -4.41 -11.69 8.44
C LEU A 42 -3.57 -12.95 8.20
N ASP A 43 -2.34 -12.77 7.74
CA ASP A 43 -1.41 -13.87 7.45
C ASP A 43 -0.26 -13.86 8.46
N GLY A 44 -0.18 -14.89 9.29
CA GLY A 44 0.87 -15.06 10.29
C GLY A 44 2.16 -15.58 9.65
N VAL A 45 2.99 -14.67 9.16
CA VAL A 45 4.23 -14.99 8.43
C VAL A 45 5.24 -15.72 9.31
N ASN A 46 5.38 -15.26 10.56
CA ASN A 46 6.22 -15.88 11.57
C ASN A 46 5.75 -15.46 12.98
N SER A 47 6.47 -15.85 14.03
CA SER A 47 6.09 -15.57 15.42
C SER A 47 6.20 -14.10 15.83
N ARG A 48 6.75 -13.23 14.97
CA ARG A 48 6.96 -11.80 15.26
C ARG A 48 6.18 -10.89 14.31
N GLU A 49 5.78 -11.38 13.15
CA GLU A 49 5.23 -10.59 12.07
C GLU A 49 3.98 -11.22 11.47
N MET A 50 2.97 -10.39 11.23
CA MET A 50 1.83 -10.72 10.39
C MET A 50 1.70 -9.72 9.23
N TYR A 51 1.18 -10.20 8.11
CA TYR A 51 0.71 -9.35 7.03
C TYR A 51 -0.78 -9.10 7.20
N VAL A 52 -1.16 -7.82 7.22
CA VAL A 52 -2.55 -7.40 7.19
C VAL A 52 -2.86 -6.85 5.81
N MET A 53 -3.79 -7.50 5.13
CA MET A 53 -4.03 -7.30 3.72
C MET A 53 -5.51 -7.03 3.49
N THR A 54 -5.83 -6.02 2.69
CA THR A 54 -7.20 -5.74 2.26
C THR A 54 -7.24 -5.37 0.79
N SER A 55 -8.36 -5.64 0.11
CA SER A 55 -8.50 -5.36 -1.32
C SER A 55 -9.74 -4.55 -1.67
N LEU A 56 -9.54 -3.48 -2.44
CA LEU A 56 -10.62 -2.75 -3.11
C LEU A 56 -10.88 -3.42 -4.46
N VAL A 57 -12.01 -4.12 -4.56
CA VAL A 57 -12.50 -4.73 -5.79
C VAL A 57 -13.69 -3.93 -6.29
N TYR A 58 -13.65 -3.46 -7.53
CA TYR A 58 -14.65 -2.53 -8.03
C TYR A 58 -14.84 -2.58 -9.55
N ASP A 59 -15.97 -2.02 -9.99
CA ASP A 59 -16.28 -1.85 -11.39
C ASP A 59 -15.73 -0.51 -11.91
N ARG A 60 -14.86 -0.55 -12.92
CA ARG A 60 -14.30 0.67 -13.51
C ARG A 60 -15.25 1.32 -14.51
N GLU A 61 -16.32 0.64 -14.89
CA GLU A 61 -17.35 1.18 -15.79
C GLU A 61 -18.33 2.09 -15.03
N VAL A 62 -18.34 2.03 -13.69
CA VAL A 62 -19.07 2.98 -12.85
C VAL A 62 -18.32 4.31 -12.84
N ALA A 63 -18.96 5.36 -13.36
CA ALA A 63 -18.39 6.70 -13.43
C ALA A 63 -17.96 7.19 -12.04
N GLY A 64 -16.74 7.73 -11.95
CA GLY A 64 -16.17 8.23 -10.69
C GLY A 64 -15.67 7.16 -9.71
N ARG A 65 -15.83 5.86 -10.01
CA ARG A 65 -15.46 4.78 -9.08
C ARG A 65 -13.95 4.69 -8.86
N ASP A 66 -13.13 4.91 -9.90
CA ASP A 66 -11.67 4.98 -9.78
C ASP A 66 -11.24 6.06 -8.76
N GLU A 67 -11.89 7.24 -8.80
CA GLU A 67 -11.58 8.34 -7.88
C GLU A 67 -12.08 8.06 -6.46
N GLN A 68 -13.24 7.42 -6.31
CA GLN A 68 -13.76 7.02 -5.00
C GLN A 68 -12.83 5.99 -4.32
N VAL A 69 -12.29 5.04 -5.09
CA VAL A 69 -11.29 4.07 -4.63
C VAL A 69 -10.04 4.79 -4.15
N ARG A 70 -9.55 5.78 -4.89
CA ARG A 70 -8.39 6.59 -4.49
C ARG A 70 -8.64 7.34 -3.17
N LYS A 71 -9.82 7.94 -3.02
CA LYS A 71 -10.25 8.66 -1.80
C LYS A 71 -10.44 7.74 -0.58
N CYS A 72 -10.74 6.46 -0.78
CA CYS A 72 -10.74 5.47 0.30
C CYS A 72 -9.31 5.01 0.63
N PHE A 73 -8.51 4.66 -0.39
CA PHE A 73 -7.19 4.08 -0.23
C PHE A 73 -6.16 5.03 0.39
N GLU A 74 -6.00 6.24 -0.16
CA GLU A 74 -4.90 7.14 0.25
C GLU A 74 -5.01 7.55 1.73
N PRO A 75 -6.19 7.96 2.24
CA PRO A 75 -6.34 8.29 3.66
C PRO A 75 -6.21 7.08 4.57
N LEU A 76 -6.77 5.92 4.20
CA LEU A 76 -6.59 4.68 4.97
C LEU A 76 -5.10 4.32 5.08
N ALA A 77 -4.39 4.34 3.95
CA ALA A 77 -2.96 4.06 3.95
C ALA A 77 -2.20 5.07 4.80
N ALA A 78 -2.57 6.36 4.75
CA ALA A 78 -1.95 7.40 5.58
C ALA A 78 -2.19 7.18 7.07
N GLU A 79 -3.43 6.85 7.46
CA GLU A 79 -3.80 6.54 8.84
C GLU A 79 -3.02 5.34 9.37
N LEU A 80 -2.93 4.25 8.60
CA LEU A 80 -2.13 3.10 9.00
C LEU A 80 -0.64 3.47 9.19
N ARG A 81 -0.10 4.36 8.35
CA ARG A 81 1.28 4.86 8.51
C ARG A 81 1.46 5.71 9.76
N THR A 82 0.51 6.58 10.12
CA THR A 82 0.60 7.40 11.36
C THR A 82 0.54 6.52 12.60
N MET A 83 -0.12 5.36 12.52
CA MET A 83 -0.15 4.32 13.56
C MET A 83 1.14 3.47 13.59
N GLY A 84 2.06 3.64 12.63
CA GLY A 84 3.31 2.89 12.54
C GLY A 84 3.24 1.62 11.69
N TYR A 85 2.12 1.36 11.01
CA TYR A 85 1.95 0.21 10.11
C TYR A 85 2.26 0.62 8.67
N TYR A 86 3.42 0.17 8.16
CA TYR A 86 3.88 0.53 6.83
C TYR A 86 3.55 -0.56 5.80
N GLN A 87 3.28 -0.13 4.58
CA GLN A 87 3.07 -1.05 3.46
C GLN A 87 4.41 -1.65 3.01
N TYR A 88 4.48 -2.98 2.92
CA TYR A 88 5.64 -3.63 2.30
C TYR A 88 5.58 -3.60 0.77
N ARG A 89 4.39 -3.40 0.21
CA ARG A 89 4.16 -3.29 -1.23
C ARG A 89 3.18 -2.17 -1.56
N TRP A 90 3.59 -1.32 -2.49
CA TRP A 90 2.73 -0.26 -3.01
C TRP A 90 2.07 -0.66 -4.33
N PRO A 91 0.77 -0.40 -4.52
CA PRO A 91 0.15 -0.51 -5.84
C PRO A 91 0.66 0.62 -6.75
N LYS A 92 1.25 0.25 -7.90
CA LYS A 92 1.83 1.20 -8.86
C LYS A 92 0.84 2.31 -9.28
N ALA A 93 -0.44 1.96 -9.42
CA ALA A 93 -1.49 2.90 -9.86
C ALA A 93 -1.78 4.02 -8.84
N LEU A 94 -1.41 3.82 -7.57
CA LEU A 94 -1.60 4.78 -6.48
C LEU A 94 -0.27 5.15 -5.81
N TYR A 95 0.84 4.91 -6.52
CA TYR A 95 2.14 5.34 -6.04
C TYR A 95 2.19 6.86 -6.08
N VAL A 96 2.27 7.46 -4.90
CA VAL A 96 2.55 8.89 -4.75
C VAL A 96 4.00 8.99 -4.30
N GLU A 97 4.80 9.71 -5.08
CA GLU A 97 6.25 9.82 -4.91
C GLU A 97 6.66 10.35 -3.51
N ASN A 98 5.71 10.98 -2.79
CA ASN A 98 5.86 11.54 -1.45
C ASN A 98 4.96 10.88 -0.38
N ALA A 99 4.46 9.66 -0.58
CA ALA A 99 3.59 9.00 0.42
C ALA A 99 4.34 8.53 1.67
N LEU A 100 5.65 8.31 1.56
CA LEU A 100 6.50 7.88 2.68
C LEU A 100 7.03 9.10 3.44
N PRO A 101 7.23 9.00 4.76
CA PRO A 101 7.87 10.06 5.53
C PRO A 101 9.26 10.38 4.95
N GLU A 102 9.71 11.62 5.18
CA GLU A 102 11.04 12.06 4.77
C GLU A 102 12.09 11.08 5.32
N ARG A 103 12.86 10.48 4.41
CA ARG A 103 13.90 9.52 4.79
C ARG A 103 15.03 10.28 5.48
N ASN A 104 15.24 10.00 6.76
CA ASN A 104 16.37 10.53 7.51
C ASN A 104 17.48 9.48 7.63
N ASP A 105 17.82 8.86 6.49
CA ASP A 105 18.85 7.83 6.37
C ASP A 105 19.64 7.99 5.06
N ASP A 106 20.64 7.13 4.86
CA ASP A 106 21.48 7.12 3.66
C ASP A 106 20.95 6.18 2.56
N TYR A 107 19.77 5.57 2.74
CA TYR A 107 19.20 4.56 1.84
C TYR A 107 19.18 5.05 0.39
N ALA A 108 18.69 6.27 0.17
CA ALA A 108 18.61 6.85 -1.17
C ALA A 108 19.99 7.01 -1.82
N SER A 109 20.99 7.41 -1.04
CA SER A 109 22.36 7.59 -1.53
C SER A 109 23.03 6.25 -1.86
N VAL A 110 22.82 5.22 -1.04
CA VAL A 110 23.34 3.87 -1.28
C VAL A 110 22.66 3.25 -2.49
N PHE A 111 21.33 3.35 -2.57
CA PHE A 111 20.56 2.84 -3.69
C PHE A 111 20.99 3.49 -5.02
N ALA A 112 21.19 4.81 -5.03
CA ALA A 112 21.66 5.53 -6.21
C ALA A 112 23.06 5.07 -6.67
N LYS A 113 23.99 4.82 -5.73
CA LYS A 113 25.33 4.28 -6.04
C LYS A 113 25.26 2.87 -6.62
N LEU A 114 24.41 2.02 -6.05
CA LEU A 114 24.20 0.66 -6.57
C LEU A 114 23.61 0.71 -7.98
N GLN A 115 22.57 1.51 -8.19
CA GLN A 115 21.92 1.66 -9.49
C GLN A 115 22.89 2.18 -10.56
N SER A 116 23.71 3.19 -10.24
CA SER A 116 24.68 3.73 -11.19
C SER A 116 25.82 2.75 -11.52
N SER A 117 26.20 1.87 -10.59
CA SER A 117 27.21 0.83 -10.86
C SER A 117 26.71 -0.32 -11.73
N LEU A 118 25.39 -0.58 -11.72
CA LEU A 118 24.77 -1.71 -12.43
C LEU A 118 24.21 -1.31 -13.80
N LEU A 119 23.77 -0.07 -13.95
CA LEU A 119 23.31 0.46 -15.23
C LEU A 119 24.52 0.96 -16.03
N VAL A 120 25.06 0.10 -16.90
CA VAL A 120 25.96 0.53 -17.97
C VAL A 120 25.21 1.61 -18.76
N GLN A 121 25.79 2.81 -18.89
CA GLN A 121 25.30 3.75 -19.87
C GLN A 121 25.56 3.13 -21.24
N ASP A 122 24.53 2.59 -21.88
CA ASP A 122 24.62 2.17 -23.28
C ASP A 122 25.10 3.40 -24.06
N GLY A 123 26.37 3.34 -24.46
CA GLY A 123 27.02 4.31 -25.32
C GLY A 123 26.36 4.24 -26.69
N GLY A 124 25.28 5.02 -26.86
CA GLY A 124 24.78 5.42 -28.16
C GLY A 124 25.79 6.35 -28.81
N ASN A 125 26.76 5.76 -29.50
CA ASN A 125 27.64 6.48 -30.41
C ASN A 125 26.81 6.94 -31.62
N ASN A 126 26.98 8.21 -31.94
CA ASN A 126 26.41 9.00 -33.04
C ASN A 126 26.16 8.24 -34.35
#